data_AF-A0A7J4TU16-F1
#
_entry.id   AF-A0A7J4TU16-F1
#
_cell.length_a   1.000
_cell.length_b   1.000
_cell.length_c   1.000
_cell.angle_alpha   90.00
_cell.angle_beta   90.00
_cell.angle_gamma   90.00
#
_symmetry.space_group_name_H-M   'P 1'
#
loop_
_entity.id
_entity.type
_entity.pdbx_description
1 polymer ?
#
loop_
_entity_poly.entity_id
_entity_poly.type
_entity_poly.pdbx_seq_one_letter_code
_entity_poly.pdbx_strand_id
1 'polypeptide(L)' 'MQSQKAFVTRALNVGAYLETCDNSGAKIVKLFSVKGSKTVKGRIAAAGVGDLVQVSVKKGKPDVRKKVMFGVIVRQKKE' A
#
# COMPACT_ATOMS: atom_id res chain seq x y z
N MET A 1 15.17 2.25 -6.35
CA MET A 1 14.04 3.04 -6.87
C MET A 1 14.61 4.26 -7.54
N GLN A 2 14.03 4.70 -8.65
CA GLN A 2 14.40 5.99 -9.24
C GLN A 2 13.99 7.13 -8.30
N SER A 3 14.74 8.23 -8.35
CA SER A 3 14.46 9.40 -7.52
C SER A 3 13.11 10.02 -7.90
N GLN A 4 12.30 10.36 -6.90
CA GLN A 4 11.09 11.16 -7.08
C GLN A 4 11.48 12.64 -7.01
N LYS A 5 10.88 13.48 -7.85
CA LYS A 5 11.13 14.93 -7.82
C LYS A 5 10.57 15.61 -6.57
N ALA A 6 9.67 14.95 -5.84
CA ALA A 6 8.99 15.47 -4.66
C ALA A 6 9.34 14.70 -3.39
N PHE A 7 9.33 15.39 -2.26
CA PHE A 7 9.40 14.78 -0.93
C PHE A 7 8.01 14.32 -0.49
N VAL A 8 7.79 13.01 -0.42
CA VAL A 8 6.48 12.43 -0.11
C VAL A 8 6.41 12.04 1.36
N THR A 9 5.44 12.59 2.09
CA THR A 9 5.14 12.17 3.45
C THR A 9 4.50 10.77 3.45
N ARG A 10 5.11 9.82 4.15
CA ARG A 10 4.59 8.44 4.27
C ARG A 10 3.49 8.35 5.34
N ALA A 11 2.25 8.58 4.93
CA ALA A 11 1.10 8.65 5.83
C ALA A 11 0.28 7.34 5.93
N LEU A 12 0.61 6.31 5.14
CA LEU A 12 -0.18 5.07 5.07
C LEU A 12 0.49 3.95 5.88
N ASN A 13 0.08 3.80 7.13
CA ASN A 13 0.63 2.77 8.02
C ASN A 13 0.26 1.34 7.55
N VAL A 14 1.14 0.37 7.87
CA VAL A 14 0.80 -1.06 7.79
C VAL A 14 -0.49 -1.32 8.55
N GLY A 15 -1.40 -2.04 7.93
CA GLY A 15 -2.75 -2.30 8.42
C GLY A 15 -3.83 -1.38 7.86
N ALA A 16 -3.45 -0.27 7.20
CA ALA A 16 -4.41 0.63 6.56
C ALA A 16 -5.21 -0.08 5.45
N TYR A 17 -6.47 0.32 5.31
CA TYR A 17 -7.35 -0.11 4.23
C TYR A 17 -7.33 0.94 3.13
N LEU A 18 -7.14 0.50 1.90
CA LEU A 18 -7.02 1.35 0.72
C LEU A 18 -7.97 0.86 -0.37
N GLU A 19 -8.47 1.80 -1.16
CA GLU A 19 -9.19 1.50 -2.39
C GLU A 19 -8.21 1.15 -3.50
N THR A 20 -8.57 0.19 -4.34
CA THR A 20 -7.79 -0.17 -5.52
C THR A 20 -8.18 0.69 -6.72
N CYS A 21 -7.19 1.04 -7.53
CA CYS A 21 -7.38 1.83 -8.76
C CYS A 21 -6.96 1.01 -9.98
N ASP A 22 -7.59 -0.16 -10.14
CA ASP A 22 -7.34 -1.11 -11.21
C ASP A 22 -8.63 -1.85 -11.60
N ASN A 23 -8.55 -2.67 -12.65
CA ASN A 23 -9.64 -3.52 -13.14
C ASN A 23 -9.48 -5.01 -12.74
N SER A 24 -8.61 -5.32 -11.77
CA SER A 24 -8.35 -6.69 -11.31
C SER A 24 -9.53 -7.34 -10.58
N GLY A 25 -10.52 -6.53 -10.18
CA GLY A 25 -11.69 -6.97 -9.41
C GLY A 25 -11.46 -6.93 -7.89
N ALA A 26 -10.31 -6.47 -7.42
CA ALA A 26 -10.16 -5.99 -6.05
C ALA A 26 -10.93 -4.65 -5.90
N LYS A 27 -11.46 -4.38 -4.70
CA LYS A 27 -12.11 -3.11 -4.35
C LYS A 27 -11.44 -2.46 -3.15
N ILE A 28 -11.20 -3.27 -2.12
CA ILE A 28 -10.53 -2.83 -0.90
C ILE A 28 -9.40 -3.80 -0.59
N VAL A 29 -8.23 -3.23 -0.35
CA VAL A 29 -7.03 -3.95 0.04
C VAL A 29 -6.53 -3.45 1.39
N LYS A 30 -5.88 -4.33 2.16
CA LYS A 30 -5.19 -3.99 3.40
C LYS A 30 -3.69 -4.01 3.16
N LEU A 31 -3.02 -2.91 3.49
CA LEU A 31 -1.56 -2.80 3.42
C LEU A 31 -0.95 -3.75 4.45
N PHE A 32 -0.08 -4.66 3.99
CA PHE A 32 0.51 -5.70 4.81
C PHE A 32 1.99 -5.43 5.11
N SER A 33 2.76 -5.00 4.12
CA SER A 33 4.17 -4.64 4.29
C SER A 33 4.60 -3.61 3.25
N VAL A 34 5.69 -2.90 3.52
CA VAL A 34 6.29 -1.93 2.60
C VAL A 34 7.67 -2.40 2.21
N LYS A 35 7.92 -2.57 0.91
CA LYS A 35 9.16 -3.15 0.41
C LYS A 35 10.34 -2.22 0.73
N GLY A 36 11.41 -2.79 1.30
CA GLY A 36 12.63 -2.04 1.65
C GLY A 36 12.49 -1.11 2.86
N SER A 37 11.35 -1.14 3.57
CA SER A 37 11.18 -0.36 4.80
C SER A 37 12.04 -0.92 5.92
N LYS A 38 12.79 -0.04 6.61
CA LYS A 38 13.50 -0.32 7.86
C LYS A 38 12.93 0.61 8.93
N THR A 39 12.47 0.04 10.03
CA THR A 39 11.88 0.80 11.15
C THR A 39 12.73 0.63 12.41
N VAL A 40 12.41 1.44 13.43
CA VAL A 40 12.99 1.36 14.78
C VAL A 40 11.93 0.82 15.75
N LYS A 41 12.36 0.39 16.95
CA LYS A 41 11.46 -0.10 18.00
C LYS A 41 10.34 0.91 18.25
N GLY A 42 9.09 0.42 18.24
CA GLY A 42 7.89 1.23 18.46
C GLY A 42 7.35 1.98 17.22
N ARG A 43 8.06 1.99 16.08
CA ARG A 43 7.57 2.62 14.84
C ARG A 43 6.90 1.60 13.91
N ILE A 44 5.65 1.88 13.56
CA ILE A 44 4.92 1.14 12.52
C ILE A 44 5.48 1.54 11.15
N ALA A 45 5.71 0.58 10.27
CA ALA A 45 6.10 0.87 8.89
C ALA A 45 4.97 1.60 8.17
N ALA A 46 5.31 2.64 7.42
CA ALA A 46 4.36 3.45 6.66
C ALA A 46 4.76 3.50 5.19
N ALA A 47 3.83 3.77 4.30
CA ALA A 47 4.04 3.99 2.87
C ALA A 47 3.54 5.37 2.44
N GLY A 48 4.06 5.86 1.33
CA GLY A 48 3.55 7.01 0.59
C GLY A 48 3.42 6.72 -0.90
N VAL A 49 2.98 7.72 -1.67
CA VAL A 49 2.90 7.63 -3.14
C VAL A 49 4.25 7.21 -3.74
N GLY A 50 4.21 6.24 -4.66
CA GLY A 50 5.38 5.67 -5.32
C GLY A 50 6.01 4.47 -4.61
N ASP A 51 5.63 4.18 -3.36
CA ASP A 51 6.13 3.00 -2.65
C ASP A 51 5.53 1.70 -3.22
N LEU A 52 6.38 0.67 -3.32
CA LEU A 52 5.98 -0.71 -3.61
C LEU A 52 5.61 -1.40 -2.30
N VAL A 53 4.37 -1.87 -2.22
CA VAL A 53 3.78 -2.47 -1.02
C VAL A 53 3.25 -3.87 -1.29
N GLN A 54 3.17 -4.71 -0.26
CA GLN A 54 2.36 -5.92 -0.31
C GLN A 54 1.00 -5.62 0.31
N VAL A 55 -0.06 -6.08 -0.34
CA VAL A 55 -1.44 -5.86 0.07
C VAL A 55 -2.21 -7.18 0.06
N SER A 56 -3.19 -7.28 0.95
CA SER A 56 -4.14 -8.41 0.97
C SER A 56 -5.52 -7.94 0.56
N VAL A 57 -6.18 -8.63 -0.36
CA VAL A 57 -7.52 -8.25 -0.83
C VAL A 57 -8.56 -8.59 0.23
N LYS A 58 -9.30 -7.58 0.69
CA LYS A 58 -10.36 -7.71 1.70
C LYS A 58 -11.75 -7.70 1.08
N LYS A 59 -11.99 -6.87 0.07
CA LYS A 59 -13.23 -6.87 -0.73
C LYS A 59 -12.90 -6.91 -2.21
N GLY A 60 -13.67 -7.67 -2.97
CA GLY A 60 -13.48 -7.90 -4.40
C GLY A 60 -14.16 -9.18 -4.88
N LYS A 61 -13.89 -9.55 -6.15
CA LYS A 61 -14.30 -10.84 -6.75
C LYS A 61 -13.83 -12.02 -5.86
N PRO A 62 -14.58 -13.13 -5.79
CA PRO A 62 -14.20 -14.29 -4.97
C PRO A 62 -12.78 -14.79 -5.24
N ASP A 63 -12.38 -14.85 -6.52
CA ASP A 63 -11.11 -15.43 -6.96
C ASP A 63 -9.86 -14.66 -6.48
N VAL A 64 -10.00 -13.36 -6.22
CA VAL A 64 -8.90 -12.49 -5.79
C VAL A 64 -8.94 -12.20 -4.29
N ARG A 65 -10.05 -12.48 -3.61
CA ARG A 65 -10.20 -12.22 -2.17
C ARG A 65 -9.21 -13.06 -1.37
N LYS A 66 -8.70 -12.48 -0.27
CA LYS A 66 -7.70 -13.08 0.63
C LYS A 66 -6.31 -13.31 0.02
N LYS A 67 -6.12 -13.16 -1.30
CA LYS A 67 -4.79 -13.23 -1.93
C LYS A 67 -3.91 -12.06 -1.49
N VAL A 68 -2.62 -12.34 -1.33
CA VAL A 68 -1.57 -11.34 -1.12
C VAL A 68 -0.95 -11.01 -2.47
N MET A 69 -0.84 -9.74 -2.80
CA MET A 69 -0.32 -9.24 -4.07
C MET A 69 0.58 -8.04 -3.84
N PHE A 70 1.44 -7.74 -4.80
CA PHE A 70 2.17 -6.47 -4.83
C PHE A 70 1.26 -5.38 -5.38
N GLY A 71 1.44 -4.16 -4.89
CA GLY A 71 0.77 -2.95 -5.39
C GLY A 71 1.65 -1.73 -5.24
N VAL A 72 1.33 -0.68 -5.99
CA VAL A 72 2.01 0.62 -5.89
C VAL A 72 1.00 1.65 -5.39
N ILE A 73 1.41 2.47 -4.43
CA ILE A 73 0.56 3.57 -3.96
C ILE A 73 0.55 4.68 -5.01
N VAL A 74 -0.61 4.93 -5.61
CA VAL A 74 -0.79 5.95 -6.65
C VAL A 74 -1.41 7.24 -6.12
N ARG A 75 -2.16 7.18 -5.01
CA ARG A 75 -2.83 8.32 -4.39
C ARG A 75 -2.81 8.19 -2.88
N GLN A 76 -2.69 9.32 -2.20
CA GLN A 76 -2.85 9.44 -0.75
C GLN A 76 -3.59 10.74 -0.43
N LYS A 77 -4.25 10.82 0.73
CA LYS A 77 -4.95 12.05 1.15
C LYS A 77 -4.02 13.11 1.72
N LYS A 78 -2.90 12.70 2.31
CA LYS A 78 -1.92 13.62 2.89
C LYS A 78 -1.16 14.33 1.78
N GLU A 79 -1.12 15.66 1.85
CA GLU A 79 -0.23 16.55 1.08
C GLU A 79 1.24 16.10 1.10
#